data_AF-A0A1Q5MEL9-F1
#
_entry.id   AF-A0A1Q5MEL9-F1
#
_cell.length_a   1.000
_cell.length_b   1.000
_cell.length_c   1.000
_cell.angle_alpha   90.00
_cell.angle_beta   90.00
_cell.angle_gamma   90.00
#
_symmetry.space_group_name_H-M   'P 1'
#
loop_
_entity.id
_entity.type
_entity.pdbx_description
1 polymer ?
#
loop_
_entity_poly.entity_id
_entity_poly.type
_entity_poly.pdbx_seq_one_letter_code
_entity_poly.pdbx_strand_id
1 'polypeptide(L)' 'MATQRTMRDYCWTCDGDQQHRQLNKKEEDWLKERLGRSGVGEFWLCVNVLDPDTGKQCRNLRTGFNKKPFAAPIKVPVIE' A
#
# COMPACT_ATOMS: atom_id res chain seq x y z
N MET A 1 11.88 11.96 13.62
CA MET A 1 11.10 11.45 12.47
C MET A 1 10.65 10.05 12.83
N ALA A 2 9.35 9.76 12.85
CA ALA A 2 8.88 8.41 13.18
C ALA A 2 9.34 7.44 12.08
N THR A 3 10.13 6.43 12.43
CA THR A 3 10.60 5.43 11.48
C THR A 3 9.40 4.69 10.89
N GLN A 4 9.23 4.79 9.57
CA GLN A 4 8.11 4.16 8.89
C GLN A 4 8.21 2.64 9.04
N ARG A 5 7.20 2.02 9.66
CA ARG A 5 7.19 0.56 9.85
C ARG A 5 7.07 -0.12 8.49
N THR A 6 7.87 -1.16 8.30
CA THR A 6 7.81 -2.03 7.12
C THR A 6 7.58 -3.48 7.53
N MET A 7 6.98 -4.26 6.64
CA MET A 7 6.78 -5.69 6.79
C MET A 7 7.03 -6.39 5.45
N ARG A 8 7.51 -7.63 5.48
CA ARG A 8 7.54 -8.49 4.30
C ARG A 8 6.39 -9.49 4.38
N ASP A 9 5.53 -9.49 3.38
CA ASP A 9 4.35 -10.35 3.34
C ASP A 9 3.80 -10.41 1.90
N TYR A 10 2.86 -11.31 1.63
CA TYR A 10 2.36 -11.60 0.30
C TYR A 10 1.57 -10.43 -0.31
N CYS A 11 1.93 -10.02 -1.53
CA CYS A 11 1.19 -9.06 -2.33
C CYS A 11 0.43 -9.79 -3.44
N TRP A 12 -0.90 -9.68 -3.44
CA TRP A 12 -1.76 -10.27 -4.48
C TRP A 12 -1.39 -9.82 -5.90
N THR A 13 -1.07 -8.55 -6.09
CA THR A 13 -0.73 -8.01 -7.42
C THR A 13 0.65 -8.45 -7.93
N CYS A 14 1.59 -8.73 -7.02
CA CYS A 14 2.92 -9.22 -7.39
C CYS A 14 3.03 -10.75 -7.39
N ASP A 15 1.98 -11.44 -6.93
CA ASP A 15 1.95 -12.89 -6.71
C ASP A 15 3.16 -13.42 -5.90
N GLY A 16 3.51 -12.73 -4.81
CA GLY A 16 4.66 -13.12 -4.00
C GLY A 16 4.89 -12.26 -2.76
N ASP A 17 5.80 -12.69 -1.89
CA ASP A 17 6.18 -11.97 -0.68
C ASP A 17 7.02 -10.73 -1.01
N GLN A 18 6.48 -9.56 -0.71
CA GLN A 18 7.06 -8.28 -1.05
C GLN A 18 7.19 -7.39 0.18
N GLN A 19 8.08 -6.40 0.09
CA GLN A 19 8.16 -5.38 1.13
C GLN A 19 6.94 -4.45 1.04
N HIS A 20 6.36 -4.21 2.20
CA HIS A 20 5.26 -3.28 2.39
C HIS A 20 5.62 -2.27 3.47
N ARG A 21 5.01 -1.09 3.40
CA ARG A 21 5.13 -0.04 4.42
C ARG A 21 3.77 0.49 4.82
N GLN A 22 3.68 1.12 5.98
CA GLN A 22 2.49 1.90 6.33
C GLN A 22 2.33 3.09 5.38
N LEU A 23 1.09 3.55 5.20
CA LEU A 23 0.79 4.77 4.46
C LEU A 23 1.39 5.98 5.18
N ASN A 24 1.79 7.00 4.43
CA ASN A 24 2.09 8.31 5.01
C ASN A 24 0.79 9.11 5.18
N LYS A 25 0.85 10.24 5.90
CA LYS A 25 -0.35 11.05 6.20
C LYS A 25 -1.14 11.48 4.96
N LYS A 26 -0.46 11.90 3.88
CA LYS A 26 -1.13 12.28 2.62
C LYS A 26 -1.84 11.08 1.97
N GLU A 27 -1.19 9.92 1.96
CA GLU A 27 -1.75 8.67 1.42
C GLU A 27 -2.91 8.15 2.29
N GLU A 28 -2.81 8.31 3.62
CA GLU A 28 -3.90 7.99 4.54
C GLU A 28 -5.11 8.90 4.31
N ASP A 29 -4.90 10.21 4.20
CA ASP A 29 -5.98 11.17 4.00
C ASP A 29 -6.68 10.92 2.65
N TRP A 30 -5.92 10.68 1.58
CA TRP A 30 -6.46 10.25 0.29
C TRP A 30 -7.28 8.95 0.41
N LEU A 31 -6.80 7.96 1.15
CA LEU A 31 -7.50 6.69 1.30
C LEU A 31 -8.77 6.83 2.15
N LYS A 32 -8.75 7.69 3.18
CA LYS A 32 -9.94 8.03 4.00
C LYS A 32 -11.01 8.66 3.14
N GLU A 33 -10.66 9.66 2.33
CA GLU A 33 -11.58 10.32 1.40
C GLU A 33 -12.15 9.33 0.38
N ARG A 34 -11.29 8.51 -0.22
CA ARG A 34 -11.70 7.50 -1.21
C ARG A 34 -12.64 6.43 -0.64
N LEU A 35 -12.43 6.01 0.61
CA LEU A 35 -13.22 4.95 1.25
C LEU A 35 -14.37 5.49 2.11
N GLY A 36 -14.44 6.79 2.39
CA GLY A 36 -15.38 7.38 3.35
C GLY A 36 -15.16 6.89 4.78
N ARG A 37 -13.92 6.57 5.18
CA ARG A 37 -13.59 5.99 6.50
C ARG A 37 -12.81 6.97 7.36
N SER A 38 -13.03 6.94 8.68
CA SER A 38 -12.28 7.78 9.64
C SER A 38 -10.86 7.26 9.92
N GLY A 39 -10.60 5.97 9.67
CA GLY A 39 -9.31 5.32 9.95
C GLY A 39 -8.92 4.31 8.88
N VAL A 40 -7.64 4.31 8.52
CA VAL A 40 -7.03 3.48 7.47
C VAL A 40 -5.63 2.96 7.86
N GLY A 41 -5.30 2.97 9.14
CA GLY A 41 -3.98 2.59 9.65
C GLY A 41 -3.67 1.09 9.52
N GLU A 42 -4.68 0.27 9.26
CA GLU A 42 -4.52 -1.17 8.99
C GLU A 42 -3.96 -1.48 7.59
N PHE A 43 -3.91 -0.48 6.70
CA PHE A 43 -3.49 -0.66 5.32
C PHE A 43 -1.98 -0.53 5.16
N TRP A 44 -1.45 -1.45 4.34
CA TRP A 44 -0.06 -1.56 3.99
C TRP A 44 0.10 -1.43 2.48
N LEU A 45 1.08 -0.63 2.08
CA LEU A 45 1.41 -0.35 0.70
C LEU A 45 2.57 -1.21 0.23
N CYS A 46 2.37 -1.98 -0.84
CA CYS A 46 3.46 -2.71 -1.49
C CYS A 46 4.43 -1.74 -2.18
N VAL A 47 5.71 -1.81 -1.83
CA VAL A 47 6.78 -0.97 -2.41
C VAL A 47 7.65 -1.71 -3.41
N ASN A 48 7.26 -2.92 -3.80
CA ASN A 48 7.99 -3.68 -4.82
C ASN A 48 8.12 -2.86 -6.11
N VAL A 49 9.33 -2.79 -6.65
CA VAL A 49 9.61 -2.13 -7.94
C VAL A 49 9.19 -3.10 -9.04
N LEU A 50 8.21 -2.69 -9.84
CA LEU A 50 7.71 -3.44 -10.99
C LEU A 50 8.54 -3.18 -12.25
N ASP A 51 9.13 -1.99 -12.34
CA ASP A 51 9.95 -1.56 -13.46
C ASP A 51 11.19 -0.85 -12.90
N PRO A 52 12.39 -1.45 -13.04
CA PRO A 52 13.61 -0.87 -12.52
C PRO A 52 14.09 0.36 -13.29
N ASP A 53 13.73 0.49 -14.57
CA ASP A 53 14.15 1.61 -15.43
C ASP A 53 13.39 2.89 -15.08
N THR A 54 12.10 2.75 -14.75
CA THR A 54 11.25 3.89 -14.35
C THR A 54 11.09 4.05 -12.85
N GLY A 55 11.56 3.09 -12.05
CA GLY A 55 11.35 3.05 -10.60
C GLY A 55 9.89 2.84 -10.19
N LYS A 56 9.03 2.38 -11.12
CA LYS A 56 7.59 2.24 -10.88
C LYS A 56 7.33 1.17 -9.84
N GLN A 57 6.69 1.57 -8.74
CA GLN A 57 6.32 0.67 -7.65
C GLN A 57 4.93 0.05 -7.86
N CYS A 58 4.69 -1.11 -7.23
CA CYS A 58 3.40 -1.80 -7.26
C CYS A 58 2.28 -0.96 -6.63
N ARG A 59 2.55 -0.38 -5.46
CA ARG A 59 1.65 0.51 -4.70
C ARG A 59 0.29 -0.12 -4.38
N ASN A 60 0.17 -1.44 -4.41
CA ASN A 60 -1.06 -2.14 -4.07
C ASN A 60 -1.31 -2.11 -2.56
N LEU A 61 -2.57 -1.92 -2.17
CA LEU A 61 -3.00 -2.00 -0.79
C LEU A 61 -3.35 -3.42 -0.37
N ARG A 62 -2.92 -3.77 0.85
CA ARG A 62 -3.38 -4.94 1.60
C ARG A 62 -3.57 -4.56 3.07
N THR A 63 -4.16 -5.45 3.86
CA THR A 63 -4.11 -5.34 5.33
C THR A 63 -3.21 -6.42 5.91
N GLY A 64 -2.92 -6.37 7.22
CA GLY A 64 -2.11 -7.40 7.87
C GLY A 64 -2.67 -8.82 7.71
N PHE A 65 -3.99 -8.99 7.69
CA PHE A 65 -4.66 -10.30 7.65
C PHE A 65 -5.36 -10.60 6.32
N ASN A 66 -5.65 -9.59 5.49
CA ASN A 66 -6.35 -9.77 4.22
C ASN A 66 -5.46 -9.34 3.04
N LYS A 67 -5.14 -10.32 2.19
CA LYS A 67 -4.34 -10.17 0.97
C LYS A 67 -5.09 -9.41 -0.15
N LYS A 68 -6.43 -9.42 -0.12
CA LYS A 68 -7.30 -8.75 -1.09
C LYS A 68 -8.47 -8.08 -0.36
N PRO A 69 -8.23 -6.94 0.31
CA PRO A 69 -9.26 -6.24 1.07
C PRO A 69 -10.35 -5.59 0.20
N PHE A 70 -10.12 -5.50 -1.12
CA PHE A 70 -11.02 -4.86 -2.07
C PHE A 70 -11.35 -5.80 -3.22
N ALA A 71 -12.57 -5.70 -3.77
CA ALA A 71 -12.98 -6.49 -4.93
C ALA A 71 -12.04 -6.25 -6.15
N ALA A 72 -11.68 -4.98 -6.38
CA ALA A 72 -10.66 -4.54 -7.31
C ALA A 72 -9.43 -3.99 -6.56
N PRO A 73 -8.19 -4.32 -6.97
CA PRO A 73 -6.98 -3.81 -6.31
C PRO A 73 -6.94 -2.27 -6.31
N ILE A 74 -6.77 -1.67 -5.15
CA ILE A 74 -6.55 -0.23 -5.03
C ILE A 74 -5.05 0.05 -5.02
N LYS A 75 -4.59 0.80 -6.02
CA LYS A 75 -3.22 1.32 -6.09
C LYS A 75 -3.20 2.77 -5.60
N VAL A 76 -2.37 3.06 -4.61
CA VAL A 76 -2.21 4.44 -4.11
C VAL A 76 -1.50 5.26 -5.18
N PRO A 77 -1.99 6.46 -5.55
CA PRO A 77 -1.29 7.32 -6.50
C PRO A 77 0.01 7.84 -5.89
N VAL A 78 0.96 8.26 -6.73
CA VAL A 78 2.11 9.03 -6.24
C VAL A 78 1.60 10.43 -5.91
N ILE A 79 1.66 10.81 -4.63
CA ILE A 79 1.23 12.13 -4.16
C ILE A 79 2.50 12.90 -3.79
N GLU A 80 2.79 13.97 -4.53
CA GLU A 80 3.90 14.89 -4.27
C GLU A 80 3.65 15.73 -3.01
#